data_AF-A0A3M7H813-F1
#
_entry.id   AF-A0A3M7H813-F1
#
_cell.length_a   1.000
_cell.length_b   1.000
_cell.length_c   1.000
_cell.angle_alpha   90.00
_cell.angle_beta   90.00
_cell.angle_gamma   90.00
#
_symmetry.space_group_name_H-M   'P 1'
#
loop_
_entity.id
_entity.type
_entity.pdbx_description
1 polymer ?
#
loop_
_entity_poly.entity_id
_entity_poly.type
_entity_poly.pdbx_seq_one_letter_code
_entity_poly.pdbx_strand_id
1 'polypeptide(L)'
;MREGLAHRPEKEELVERNILAGGPAAPALQEKQRELEKHMRADSLEKSLSNRPKPEDLIKEGILNGASHAMGGRDRNGEMFDMLTFVVSS
;
A
#
# COMPACT_ATOMS: atom_id res chain seq x y z
N MET A 1 28.43 -1.30 30.70
CA MET A 1 27.16 -2.07 30.76
C MET A 1 25.95 -1.28 31.25
N ARG A 2 26.05 -0.02 31.72
CA ARG A 2 24.89 0.75 32.24
C ARG A 2 24.25 1.73 31.24
N GLU A 3 24.98 2.23 30.24
CA GLU A 3 24.45 3.23 29.30
C GLU A 3 23.37 2.70 28.34
N GLY A 4 23.46 1.43 27.92
CA GLY A 4 22.46 0.84 27.02
C GLY A 4 21.06 0.67 27.62
N LEU A 5 20.92 0.77 28.94
CA LEU A 5 19.63 0.70 29.63
C LEU A 5 18.93 2.07 29.71
N ALA A 6 19.69 3.16 29.68
CA ALA A 6 19.15 4.52 29.80
C ALA A 6 18.41 4.98 28.54
N HIS A 7 18.75 4.42 27.39
CA HIS A 7 18.14 4.73 26.09
C HIS A 7 17.38 3.53 25.50
N ARG A 8 16.94 2.59 26.35
CA ARG A 8 16.20 1.44 25.86
C ARG A 8 14.84 1.92 25.32
N PRO A 9 14.56 1.78 24.02
CA PRO A 9 13.25 2.12 23.47
C PRO A 9 12.19 1.18 24.06
N GLU A 10 10.99 1.72 24.25
CA GLU A 10 9.85 0.96 24.75
C GLU A 10 9.44 -0.13 23.74
N LYS A 11 8.79 -1.18 24.24
CA LYS A 11 8.36 -2.31 23.40
C LYS A 11 7.44 -1.83 22.27
N GLU A 12 6.55 -0.90 22.57
CA GLU A 12 5.58 -0.31 21.66
C GLU A 12 6.28 0.42 20.51
N GLU A 13 7.33 1.21 20.80
CA GLU A 13 8.11 1.90 19.77
C GLU A 13 8.79 0.92 18.81
N LEU A 14 9.30 -0.20 19.33
CA LEU A 14 9.91 -1.23 18.51
C LEU A 14 8.88 -1.95 17.62
N VAL A 15 7.64 -2.12 18.08
CA VAL A 15 6.54 -2.67 17.29
C VAL A 15 6.12 -1.69 16.19
N GLU A 16 5.95 -0.41 16.52
CA GLU A 16 5.61 0.65 15.55
C GLU A 16 6.67 0.78 14.46
N ARG A 17 7.95 0.66 14.83
CA ARG A 17 9.07 0.67 13.88
C ARG A 17 9.24 -0.65 13.12
N ASN A 18 8.34 -1.62 13.28
CA ASN A 18 8.41 -2.95 12.68
C ASN A 18 9.71 -3.73 13.04
N ILE A 19 10.32 -3.43 14.19
CA ILE A 19 11.52 -4.11 14.70
C ILE A 19 11.12 -5.35 15.52
N LEU A 20 10.10 -5.23 16.37
CA LEU A 20 9.52 -6.36 17.09
C LEU A 20 8.17 -6.74 16.49
N ALA A 21 7.88 -8.05 16.44
CA ALA A 21 6.54 -8.52 16.14
C ALA A 21 5.61 -8.15 17.32
N GLY A 22 4.59 -7.34 17.07
CA GLY A 22 3.63 -6.88 18.09
C GLY A 22 2.59 -7.92 18.51
N GLY A 23 2.62 -9.11 17.90
CA GLY A 23 1.63 -10.17 18.12
C GLY A 23 1.83 -10.98 19.40
N PRO A 24 0.79 -11.69 19.87
CA PRO A 24 0.88 -12.58 21.04
C PRO A 24 1.60 -13.90 20.75
N ALA A 25 2.04 -14.15 19.52
CA ALA A 25 2.67 -15.41 19.14
C ALA A 25 4.02 -15.60 19.83
N ALA A 26 4.25 -16.83 20.27
CA ALA A 26 5.54 -17.25 20.82
C ALA A 26 6.67 -17.02 19.79
N PRO A 27 7.90 -16.70 20.22
CA PRO A 27 9.01 -16.36 19.32
C PRO A 27 9.25 -17.38 18.19
N ALA A 28 9.11 -18.67 18.48
CA ALA A 28 9.27 -19.74 17.49
C ALA A 28 8.17 -19.77 16.41
N LEU A 29 7.01 -19.17 16.65
CA LEU A 29 5.86 -19.19 15.74
C LEU A 29 5.67 -17.88 14.97
N GLN A 30 6.39 -16.81 15.36
CA GLN A 30 6.24 -15.48 14.74
C GLN A 30 6.52 -15.50 13.24
N GLU A 31 7.52 -16.27 12.81
CA GLU A 31 7.85 -16.38 11.39
C GLU A 31 6.69 -17.01 10.60
N LYS A 32 6.13 -18.11 11.10
CA LYS A 32 5.02 -18.83 10.46
C LYS A 32 3.72 -18.04 10.47
N GLN A 33 3.46 -17.30 11.54
CA GLN A 33 2.36 -16.35 11.58
C GLN A 33 2.52 -15.28 10.48
N ARG A 34 3.71 -14.67 10.36
CA ARG A 34 3.98 -13.63 9.36
C ARG A 34 3.87 -14.15 7.94
N GLU A 35 4.36 -15.37 7.70
CA GLU A 35 4.24 -16.06 6.41
C GLU A 35 2.77 -16.23 6.03
N LEU A 36 1.94 -16.77 6.93
CA LEU A 36 0.51 -16.93 6.72
C LEU A 36 -0.19 -15.58 6.48
N GLU A 37 0.06 -14.58 7.31
CA GLU A 37 -0.53 -13.24 7.14
C GLU A 37 -0.18 -12.63 5.79
N LYS A 38 1.06 -12.84 5.31
CA LYS A 38 1.49 -12.36 3.99
C LYS A 38 0.70 -13.05 2.88
N HIS A 39 0.54 -14.37 2.94
CA HIS A 39 -0.25 -15.11 1.96
C HIS A 39 -1.71 -14.68 1.97
N MET A 40 -2.34 -14.59 3.14
CA MET A 40 -3.72 -14.10 3.27
C MET A 40 -3.92 -12.71 2.67
N ARG A 41 -2.98 -11.77 2.90
CA ARG A 41 -3.03 -10.44 2.30
C ARG A 41 -2.84 -10.49 0.78
N ALA A 42 -1.93 -11.33 0.29
CA ALA A 42 -1.71 -11.50 -1.15
C ALA A 42 -2.97 -12.05 -1.84
N ASP A 43 -3.57 -13.11 -1.30
CA ASP A 43 -4.78 -13.73 -1.84
C ASP A 43 -5.96 -12.76 -1.82
N SER A 44 -6.13 -12.02 -0.72
CA SER A 44 -7.17 -10.99 -0.61
C SER A 44 -6.95 -9.87 -1.64
N LEU A 45 -5.71 -9.43 -1.83
CA LEU A 45 -5.36 -8.41 -2.81
C LEU A 45 -5.63 -8.89 -4.23
N GLU A 46 -5.21 -10.11 -4.57
CA GLU A 46 -5.43 -10.73 -5.88
C GLU A 46 -6.92 -10.81 -6.20
N LYS A 47 -7.75 -11.23 -5.23
CA LYS A 47 -9.20 -11.26 -5.38
C LYS A 47 -9.78 -9.87 -5.63
N SER A 48 -9.33 -8.86 -4.89
CA SER A 48 -9.77 -7.47 -5.06
C SER A 48 -9.33 -6.88 -6.41
N LEU A 49 -8.13 -7.21 -6.87
CA LEU A 49 -7.62 -6.76 -8.18
C LEU A 49 -8.34 -7.45 -9.34
N SER A 50 -8.64 -8.74 -9.21
CA SER A 50 -9.38 -9.51 -10.23
C SER A 50 -10.80 -8.99 -10.42
N ASN A 51 -11.44 -8.50 -9.35
CA ASN A 51 -12.78 -7.91 -9.39
C ASN A 51 -12.75 -6.38 -9.50
N ARG A 52 -11.63 -5.79 -9.93
CA ARG A 52 -11.52 -4.33 -10.03
C ARG A 52 -12.51 -3.81 -11.07
N PRO A 53 -13.50 -2.98 -10.68
CA PRO A 53 -14.48 -2.42 -11.60
C PRO A 53 -13.80 -1.49 -12.60
N LYS A 54 -14.35 -1.42 -13.82
CA LYS A 54 -13.81 -0.50 -14.81
C LYS A 54 -14.16 0.93 -14.44
N PRO A 55 -13.38 1.93 -14.89
CA PRO A 55 -13.69 3.32 -14.57
C PRO A 55 -15.06 3.77 -15.07
N GLU A 56 -15.55 3.21 -16.18
CA GLU A 56 -16.87 3.52 -16.73
C GLU A 56 -17.99 3.06 -15.79
N ASP A 57 -17.83 1.89 -15.15
CA ASP A 57 -18.76 1.37 -14.15
C ASP A 57 -18.79 2.29 -12.93
N LEU A 58 -17.63 2.77 -12.47
CA LEU A 58 -17.52 3.71 -11.36
C LEU A 58 -18.12 5.09 -11.66
N ILE A 59 -18.04 5.56 -12.92
CA ILE A 59 -18.70 6.81 -13.35
C ILE A 59 -20.21 6.63 -13.36
N LYS A 60 -20.70 5.48 -13.83
CA LYS A 60 -22.14 5.17 -13.85
C LYS A 60 -22.72 5.08 -12.44
N GLU A 61 -21.97 4.54 -11.49
CA GLU A 61 -22.35 4.47 -10.07
C GLU A 61 -22.20 5.82 -9.34
N GLY A 62 -21.67 6.85 -10.00
CA GLY A 62 -21.45 8.19 -9.41
C GLY A 62 -20.30 8.25 -8.41
N ILE A 63 -19.46 7.20 -8.34
CA ILE A 63 -18.27 7.12 -7.48
C ILE A 63 -17.12 7.93 -8.09
N LEU A 64 -17.03 7.97 -9.43
CA LEU A 64 -15.96 8.63 -10.16
C LEU A 64 -16.51 9.75 -11.07
N ASN A 65 -15.89 10.92 -11.02
CA ASN A 65 -16.26 12.04 -11.88
C ASN A 65 -15.67 11.85 -13.30
N GLY A 66 -16.53 11.64 -14.30
CA GLY A 66 -16.12 11.36 -15.68
C GLY A 66 -15.28 12.46 -16.34
N ALA A 67 -15.55 13.74 -16.06
CA ALA A 67 -14.80 14.86 -16.62
C ALA A 67 -13.35 14.93 -16.10
N SER A 68 -13.11 14.57 -14.84
CA SER A 68 -11.77 14.52 -14.26
C SER A 68 -11.02 13.23 -14.53
N HIS A 69 -11.72 12.16 -14.90
CA HIS A 69 -11.10 10.86 -15.19
C HIS A 69 -10.68 10.72 -16.66
N ALA A 70 -11.46 11.29 -17.59
CA ALA A 70 -11.11 11.34 -19.02
C ALA A 70 -9.88 12.24 -19.31
N MET A 71 -9.52 13.10 -18.36
CA MET A 71 -8.36 13.98 -18.44
C MET A 71 -7.18 13.32 -17.71
N GLY A 72 -6.24 12.77 -18.50
CA GLY A 72 -5.05 12.05 -18.04
C GLY A 72 -4.27 12.76 -16.93
N GLY A 73 -3.54 11.95 -16.16
CA GLY A 73 -2.88 12.34 -14.91
C GLY A 73 -2.18 13.70 -14.96
N ARG A 74 -2.52 14.55 -13.99
CA ARG A 74 -1.74 15.74 -13.67
C ARG A 74 -0.40 15.31 -13.10
N ASP A 75 0.70 15.87 -13.60
CA ASP A 75 2.01 15.63 -13.03
C ASP A 75 2.18 16.29 -11.64
N ARG A 76 3.37 16.15 -11.04
CA ARG A 76 3.70 16.72 -9.73
C ARG A 76 3.67 18.25 -9.69
N ASN A 77 3.68 18.91 -10.84
CA ASN A 77 3.60 20.36 -10.99
C ASN A 77 2.17 20.83 -11.33
N GLY A 78 1.24 19.90 -11.53
CA GLY A 78 -0.13 20.19 -11.95
C GLY A 78 -0.31 20.32 -13.46
N GLU A 79 0.74 20.07 -14.25
CA GLU A 79 0.71 20.14 -15.71
C GLU A 79 0.09 18.87 -16.31
N MET A 80 -0.66 19.06 -17.39
CA MET A 80 -1.37 18.02 -18.11
C MET A 80 -0.38 17.17 -18.93
N PHE A 81 -0.20 15.89 -18.59
CA PHE A 81 0.55 14.97 -19.46
C PHE A 81 -0.39 14.41 -20.55
N ASP A 82 -0.20 14.88 -21.79
CA ASP A 82 -0.81 14.25 -22.95
C ASP A 82 -0.02 12.98 -23.32
N MET A 83 -0.64 11.80 -23.20
CA MET A 83 -0.05 10.52 -23.64
C MET A 83 0.40 10.55 -25.11
N LEU A 84 -0.17 11.42 -25.95
CA LEU A 84 0.18 11.56 -27.36
C LEU A 84 1.56 12.22 -27.57
N THR A 85 2.03 13.05 -26.64
CA THR A 85 3.32 13.77 -26.75
C THR A 85 4.54 12.88 -26.46
N PHE A 86 4.39 11.83 -25.65
CA PHE A 86 5.49 10.93 -25.30
C PHE A 86 5.94 10.03 -26.48
N VAL A 87 5.00 9.64 -27.36
CA VAL A 87 5.29 8.72 -28.48
C VAL A 87 6.01 9.42 -29.63
N VAL A 88 5.98 10.75 -29.72
CA VAL A 88 6.57 11.53 -30.83
C VAL A 88 8.02 11.99 -30.52
N SER A 89 8.53 11.75 -29.31
CA SER A 89 9.85 12.24 -28.88
C SER A 89 10.96 11.17 -28.79
N SER A 90 10.89 10.08 -29.56
CA SER A 90 11.98 9.09 -29.68
C SER A 90 12.38 8.82 -31.12
#